data_AF-L9Z4F2-F1
#
_entry.id   AF-L9Z4F2-F1
#
_cell.length_a   1.000
_cell.length_b   1.000
_cell.length_c   1.000
_cell.angle_alpha   90.00
_cell.angle_beta   90.00
_cell.angle_gamma   90.00
#
_symmetry.space_group_name_H-M   'P 1'
#
loop_
_entity.id
_entity.type
_entity.pdbx_description
1 polymer ?
#
loop_
_entity_poly.entity_id
_entity_poly.type
_entity_poly.pdbx_seq_one_letter_code
_entity_poly.pdbx_strand_id
1 'polypeptide(L)'
;MTGKTREKIYENEHDAVNDFIQRKEAMGRSRRTLNAYSRTLKSFFHEEFPDLAPEDVKVEHIEDYVGTLADRNLSRNTKRRYLESLSSFYGWTMKRPRFEDITGNPAAVVLEEIPQKYRDRPDCATWESAKKIVHNIADPRNKAIAVILAKTGCRIREALEIEQDDLMLDDGFIRLRERKGGSQTVVPVDEEVKHAIKRYRLVRPDSDSEYLFLSIRGNRVNTTQVQRAVRDAAVEAGVMDEGETRFHRKFTPHTFRTVFTTLMRNNEMPDHYLQYIRGDSNSRTMDIYTRVDRYDAKQSYLECIELLDL
;
A
#
# COMPACT_ATOMS: atom_id res chain seq x y z
N MET A 1 -3.01 -24.15 -3.37
CA MET A 1 -3.46 -23.69 -2.03
C MET A 1 -2.38 -22.81 -1.43
N THR A 2 -2.40 -21.50 -1.70
CA THR A 2 -1.45 -20.56 -1.08
C THR A 2 -2.04 -20.11 0.24
N GLY A 3 -1.41 -20.54 1.34
CA GLY A 3 -1.84 -20.21 2.68
C GLY A 3 -1.96 -18.70 2.84
N LYS A 4 -3.19 -18.20 3.00
CA LYS A 4 -3.43 -16.98 3.77
C LYS A 4 -2.68 -17.19 5.07
N THR A 5 -1.54 -16.54 5.28
CA THR A 5 -0.95 -16.44 6.61
C THR A 5 -2.06 -15.80 7.44
N ARG A 6 -2.81 -16.63 8.20
CA ARG A 6 -3.93 -16.15 9.01
C ARG A 6 -3.39 -14.96 9.79
N GLU A 7 -4.10 -13.83 9.73
CA GLU A 7 -3.79 -12.65 10.51
C GLU A 7 -4.08 -13.00 11.98
N LYS A 8 -3.20 -13.83 12.54
CA LYS A 8 -3.24 -14.37 13.89
C LYS A 8 -2.50 -13.37 14.75
N ILE A 9 -3.21 -12.80 15.71
CA ILE A 9 -2.59 -12.15 16.85
C ILE A 9 -2.26 -13.30 17.80
N TYR A 10 -0.99 -13.41 18.15
CA TYR A 10 -0.49 -14.37 19.13
C TYR A 10 -0.64 -13.76 20.51
N GLU A 11 -1.17 -14.55 21.43
CA GLU A 11 -1.04 -14.30 22.85
C GLU A 11 0.43 -14.42 23.23
N ASN A 12 0.89 -13.51 24.08
CA ASN A 12 2.27 -13.40 24.53
C ASN A 12 2.34 -13.73 26.03
N GLU A 13 3.45 -14.27 26.51
CA GLU A 13 3.62 -14.57 27.94
C GLU A 13 3.81 -13.29 28.78
N HIS A 14 4.19 -12.18 28.14
CA HIS A 14 4.33 -10.89 28.81
C HIS A 14 3.04 -10.05 28.69
N ASP A 15 2.46 -9.72 29.86
CA ASP A 15 1.28 -8.84 29.97
C ASP A 15 1.47 -7.50 29.24
N ALA A 16 2.67 -6.93 29.30
CA ALA A 16 2.97 -5.67 28.63
C ALA A 16 2.74 -5.75 27.11
N VAL A 17 3.10 -6.87 26.48
CA VAL A 17 2.93 -7.10 25.04
C VAL A 17 1.45 -7.26 24.70
N ASN A 18 0.71 -8.03 25.49
CA ASN A 18 -0.72 -8.23 25.29
C ASN A 18 -1.48 -6.90 25.45
N ASP A 19 -1.21 -6.14 26.51
CA ASP A 19 -1.78 -4.82 26.75
C ASP A 19 -1.45 -3.86 25.59
N PHE A 20 -0.21 -3.85 25.11
CA PHE A 20 0.20 -3.03 23.97
C PHE A 20 -0.65 -3.33 22.73
N ILE A 21 -0.79 -4.60 22.37
CA ILE A 21 -1.56 -5.02 21.19
C ILE A 21 -3.04 -4.66 21.35
N GLN A 22 -3.65 -4.96 22.50
CA GLN A 22 -5.05 -4.63 22.79
C GLN A 22 -5.30 -3.12 22.70
N ARG A 23 -4.39 -2.31 23.25
CA ARG A 23 -4.52 -0.84 23.19
C ARG A 23 -4.35 -0.31 21.77
N LYS A 24 -3.45 -0.89 20.96
CA LYS A 24 -3.34 -0.53 19.54
C LYS A 24 -4.60 -0.91 18.77
N GLU A 25 -5.22 -2.03 19.09
CA GLU A 25 -6.50 -2.45 18.50
C GLU A 25 -7.63 -1.48 18.86
N ALA A 26 -7.77 -1.14 20.14
CA ALA A 26 -8.75 -0.16 20.61
C ALA A 26 -8.57 1.24 19.98
N MET A 27 -7.35 1.63 19.62
CA MET A 27 -7.05 2.87 18.89
C MET A 27 -7.27 2.76 17.37
N GLY A 28 -7.94 1.70 16.88
CA GLY A 28 -8.30 1.53 15.47
C GLY A 28 -7.13 1.16 14.56
N ARG A 29 -6.03 0.57 15.07
CA ARG A 29 -4.95 0.10 14.20
C ARG A 29 -5.40 -1.10 13.38
N SER A 30 -5.03 -1.09 12.09
CA SER A 30 -5.42 -2.16 11.17
C SER A 30 -4.94 -3.54 11.64
N ARG A 31 -5.72 -4.59 11.35
CA ARG A 31 -5.38 -5.99 11.67
C ARG A 31 -4.00 -6.40 11.16
N ARG A 32 -3.62 -5.91 9.97
CA ARG A 32 -2.28 -6.10 9.39
C ARG A 32 -1.17 -5.50 10.25
N THR A 33 -1.39 -4.31 10.82
CA THR A 33 -0.43 -3.66 11.72
C THR A 33 -0.33 -4.42 13.04
N LEU A 34 -1.46 -4.81 13.63
CA LEU A 34 -1.49 -5.60 14.87
C LEU A 34 -0.77 -6.94 14.70
N ASN A 35 -1.02 -7.60 13.57
CA ASN A 35 -0.35 -8.85 13.24
C ASN A 35 1.17 -8.67 13.02
N ALA A 36 1.61 -7.54 12.44
CA ALA A 36 3.03 -7.23 12.33
C ALA A 36 3.68 -7.04 13.71
N TYR A 37 3.05 -6.25 14.59
CA TYR A 37 3.51 -6.11 15.97
C TYR A 37 3.59 -7.46 16.69
N SER A 38 2.49 -8.23 16.65
CA SER A 38 2.41 -9.52 17.32
C SER A 38 3.44 -10.53 16.82
N ARG A 39 3.68 -10.61 15.51
CA ARG A 39 4.72 -11.49 14.93
C ARG A 39 6.12 -11.07 15.37
N THR A 40 6.42 -9.77 15.34
CA THR A 40 7.74 -9.28 15.76
C THR A 40 7.97 -9.49 17.24
N LEU A 41 7.00 -9.15 18.10
CA LEU A 41 7.14 -9.30 19.55
C LEU A 41 7.22 -10.78 19.95
N LYS A 42 6.46 -11.67 19.31
CA LYS A 42 6.62 -13.12 19.49
C LYS A 42 8.01 -13.60 19.06
N SER A 43 8.49 -13.17 17.89
CA SER A 43 9.80 -13.59 17.41
C SER A 43 10.93 -13.11 18.32
N PHE A 44 10.80 -11.94 18.92
CA PHE A 44 11.79 -11.42 19.86
C PHE A 44 11.71 -12.13 21.22
N PHE A 45 10.55 -12.10 21.89
CA PHE A 45 10.39 -12.56 23.27
C PHE A 45 10.19 -14.06 23.44
N HIS A 46 9.83 -14.83 22.41
CA HIS A 46 9.57 -16.27 22.56
C HIS A 46 10.44 -17.15 21.67
N GLU A 47 11.01 -16.61 20.60
CA GLU A 47 11.86 -17.39 19.69
C GLU A 47 13.34 -17.06 19.89
N GLU A 48 13.68 -15.78 20.08
CA GLU A 48 15.06 -15.36 20.30
C GLU A 48 15.44 -15.35 21.79
N PHE A 49 14.62 -14.71 22.62
CA PHE A 49 14.91 -14.48 24.04
C PHE A 49 13.75 -14.92 24.95
N PRO A 50 13.46 -16.24 25.05
CA PRO A 50 12.31 -16.77 25.81
C PRO A 50 12.33 -16.43 27.30
N ASP A 51 13.50 -16.24 27.89
CA ASP A 51 13.65 -16.00 29.33
C ASP A 51 13.86 -14.51 29.68
N LEU A 52 13.80 -13.61 28.68
CA LEU A 52 14.11 -12.19 28.86
C LEU A 52 12.84 -11.37 29.09
N ALA A 53 12.73 -10.76 30.28
CA ALA A 53 11.62 -9.86 30.59
C ALA A 53 11.74 -8.52 29.83
N PRO A 54 10.62 -7.86 29.47
CA PRO A 54 10.63 -6.58 28.76
C PRO A 54 11.44 -5.46 29.44
N GLU A 55 11.48 -5.43 30.77
CA GLU A 55 12.23 -4.47 31.59
C GLU A 55 13.75 -4.71 31.58
N ASP A 56 14.18 -5.94 31.32
CA ASP A 56 15.60 -6.33 31.30
C ASP A 56 16.24 -6.16 29.91
N VAL A 57 15.45 -5.78 28.90
CA VAL A 57 15.95 -5.63 27.53
C VAL A 57 16.90 -4.43 27.42
N LYS A 58 18.08 -4.72 26.90
CA LYS A 58 19.18 -3.77 26.65
C LYS A 58 19.46 -3.64 25.15
N VAL A 59 20.27 -2.64 24.80
CA VAL A 59 20.69 -2.39 23.41
C VAL A 59 21.38 -3.63 22.81
N GLU A 60 22.24 -4.31 23.57
CA GLU A 60 22.94 -5.54 23.14
C GLU A 60 21.99 -6.64 22.64
N HIS A 61 20.86 -6.86 23.33
CA HIS A 61 19.85 -7.84 22.89
C HIS A 61 19.18 -7.45 21.56
N ILE A 62 19.02 -6.14 21.30
CA ILE A 62 18.49 -5.65 20.04
C ILE A 62 19.51 -5.84 18.91
N GLU A 63 20.79 -5.57 19.18
CA GLU A 63 21.88 -5.78 18.24
C GLU A 63 22.01 -7.27 17.86
N ASP A 64 21.97 -8.15 18.85
CA ASP A 64 21.96 -9.60 18.67
C ASP A 64 20.77 -10.04 17.79
N TYR A 65 19.57 -9.52 18.08
CA TYR A 65 18.41 -9.80 17.24
C TYR A 65 18.59 -9.33 15.79
N VAL A 66 19.20 -8.16 15.58
CA VAL A 66 19.52 -7.67 14.22
C VAL A 66 20.53 -8.58 13.53
N GLY A 67 21.48 -9.15 14.28
CA GLY A 67 22.38 -10.22 13.86
C GLY A 67 21.62 -11.45 13.36
N THR A 68 20.71 -12.00 14.17
CA THR A 68 19.88 -13.15 13.76
C THR A 68 18.99 -12.83 12.54
N LEU A 69 18.46 -11.61 12.44
CA LEU A 69 17.73 -11.19 11.24
C LEU A 69 18.65 -11.06 10.00
N ALA A 70 19.95 -10.83 10.19
CA ALA A 70 20.95 -10.86 9.12
C ALA A 70 21.19 -12.27 8.60
N ASP A 71 21.34 -13.24 9.51
CA ASP A 71 21.58 -14.64 9.16
C ASP A 71 20.41 -15.25 8.39
N ARG A 72 19.20 -14.75 8.66
CA ARG A 72 17.97 -15.07 7.88
C ARG A 72 17.92 -14.40 6.49
N ASN A 73 18.99 -13.72 6.06
CA ASN A 73 19.09 -13.00 4.78
C ASN A 73 17.94 -12.00 4.54
N LEU A 74 17.41 -11.39 5.62
CA LEU A 74 16.30 -10.46 5.50
C LEU A 74 16.78 -9.10 4.95
N SER A 75 15.97 -8.52 4.06
CA SER A 75 16.27 -7.19 3.50
C SER A 75 16.38 -6.13 4.61
N ARG A 76 17.23 -5.12 4.42
CA ARG A 76 17.37 -3.99 5.38
C ARG A 76 16.04 -3.36 5.77
N ASN A 77 15.12 -3.18 4.81
CA ASN A 77 13.79 -2.64 5.08
C ASN A 77 12.94 -3.59 5.94
N THR A 78 13.11 -4.89 5.77
CA THR A 78 12.47 -5.88 6.64
C THR A 78 13.01 -5.72 8.07
N LYS A 79 14.35 -5.73 8.26
CA LYS A 79 14.97 -5.53 9.57
C LYS A 79 14.48 -4.26 10.27
N ARG A 80 14.48 -3.13 9.55
CA ARG A 80 13.97 -1.85 10.05
C ARG A 80 12.52 -1.94 10.53
N ARG A 81 11.63 -2.66 9.81
CA ARG A 81 10.24 -2.86 10.24
C ARG A 81 10.09 -3.69 11.51
N TYR A 82 11.00 -4.63 11.78
CA TYR A 82 11.04 -5.33 13.05
C TYR A 82 11.43 -4.36 14.18
N LEU A 83 12.48 -3.58 13.99
CA LEU A 83 12.89 -2.56 14.97
C LEU A 83 11.84 -1.49 15.20
N GLU A 84 11.13 -1.02 14.17
CA GLU A 84 10.01 -0.08 14.30
C GLU A 84 8.86 -0.66 15.14
N SER A 85 8.66 -1.99 15.07
CA SER A 85 7.65 -2.69 15.87
C SER A 85 8.05 -2.76 17.35
N LEU A 86 9.29 -3.15 17.63
CA LEU A 86 9.87 -3.16 18.98
C LEU A 86 9.92 -1.74 19.57
N SER A 87 10.40 -0.76 18.79
CA SER A 87 10.47 0.63 19.21
C SER A 87 9.08 1.22 19.48
N SER A 88 8.06 0.83 18.71
CA SER A 88 6.68 1.23 19.00
C SER A 88 6.15 0.62 20.30
N PHE A 89 6.59 -0.58 20.68
CA PHE A 89 6.23 -1.24 21.93
C PHE A 89 6.87 -0.50 23.12
N TYR A 90 8.20 -0.35 23.11
CA TYR A 90 8.93 0.36 24.17
C TYR A 90 8.50 1.83 24.31
N GLY A 91 8.32 2.54 23.19
CA GLY A 91 7.82 3.91 23.22
C GLY A 91 6.38 4.04 23.75
N TRP A 92 5.61 2.95 23.79
CA TRP A 92 4.29 2.91 24.41
C TRP A 92 4.38 2.55 25.91
N THR A 93 5.20 1.56 26.29
CA THR A 93 5.36 1.14 27.69
C THR A 93 5.96 2.24 28.56
N MET A 94 6.98 2.94 28.06
CA MET A 94 7.62 4.08 28.76
C MET A 94 6.65 5.23 29.13
N LYS A 95 5.45 5.27 28.53
CA LYS A 95 4.43 6.30 28.78
C LYS A 95 3.34 5.82 29.72
N ARG A 96 3.56 4.72 30.46
CA ARG A 96 2.53 4.06 31.27
C ARG A 96 3.08 3.75 32.66
N PRO A 97 2.46 4.28 33.73
CA PRO A 97 2.91 4.03 35.11
C PRO A 97 2.98 2.55 35.48
N ARG A 98 2.13 1.69 34.90
CA ARG A 98 2.15 0.23 35.14
C ARG A 98 3.46 -0.45 34.70
N PHE A 99 4.26 0.18 33.83
CA PHE A 99 5.52 -0.37 33.31
C PHE A 99 6.69 0.57 33.64
N GLU A 100 6.71 1.11 34.86
CA GLU A 100 7.70 2.11 35.29
C GLU A 100 9.15 1.62 35.24
N ASP A 101 9.36 0.32 35.39
CA ASP A 101 10.68 -0.32 35.26
C ASP A 101 11.25 -0.26 33.82
N ILE A 102 10.38 -0.05 32.83
CA ILE A 102 10.78 0.15 31.44
C ILE A 102 11.11 1.63 31.20
N THR A 103 12.37 1.97 31.43
CA THR A 103 12.86 3.36 31.42
C THR A 103 13.41 3.83 30.07
N GLY A 104 13.52 2.93 29.08
CA GLY A 104 14.18 3.22 27.81
C GLY A 104 13.57 2.52 26.61
N ASN A 105 14.06 2.91 25.42
CA ASN A 105 13.71 2.31 24.15
C ASN A 105 14.97 1.80 23.45
N PRO A 106 15.48 0.63 23.83
CA PRO A 106 16.71 0.08 23.25
C PRO A 106 16.57 -0.14 21.73
N ALA A 107 15.37 -0.45 21.27
CA ALA A 107 15.08 -0.62 19.84
C ALA A 107 15.16 0.69 19.04
N ALA A 108 14.91 1.85 19.65
CA ALA A 108 15.06 3.14 18.98
C ALA A 108 16.54 3.49 18.73
N VAL A 109 17.43 3.14 19.66
CA VAL A 109 18.88 3.39 19.54
C VAL A 109 19.42 2.68 18.29
N VAL A 110 19.21 1.36 18.19
CA VAL A 110 19.67 0.57 17.04
C VAL A 110 18.96 0.97 15.74
N LEU A 111 17.70 1.45 15.83
CA LEU A 111 16.95 1.89 14.65
C LEU A 111 17.55 3.13 13.98
N GLU A 112 18.18 4.03 14.75
CA GLU A 112 18.87 5.23 14.24
C GLU A 112 20.13 4.88 13.46
N GLU A 113 20.81 3.80 13.86
CA GLU A 113 22.04 3.31 13.22
C GLU A 113 21.78 2.58 11.89
N ILE A 114 20.54 2.15 11.63
CA ILE A 114 20.18 1.54 10.34
C ILE A 114 19.75 2.64 9.36
N PRO A 115 20.62 3.01 8.38
CA PRO A 115 20.33 4.13 7.51
C PRO A 115 19.12 3.82 6.62
N GLN A 116 18.23 4.79 6.52
CA GLN A 116 17.05 4.71 5.68
C GLN A 116 17.49 4.67 4.22
N LYS A 117 17.36 3.51 3.57
CA LYS A 117 17.61 3.40 2.14
C LYS A 117 16.41 3.95 1.39
N TYR A 118 16.51 5.18 0.90
CA TYR A 118 15.65 5.65 -0.18
C TYR A 118 15.91 4.75 -1.40
N ARG A 119 14.85 4.18 -1.95
CA ARG A 119 14.96 3.40 -3.18
C ARG A 119 14.81 4.34 -4.35
N ASP A 120 15.73 4.25 -5.29
CA ASP A 120 15.56 4.90 -6.58
C ASP A 120 14.29 4.37 -7.25
N ARG A 121 13.67 5.25 -8.03
CA ARG A 121 12.52 4.90 -8.86
C ARG A 121 12.91 3.75 -9.79
N PRO A 122 12.03 2.76 -10.02
CA PRO A 122 12.32 1.75 -11.03
C PRO A 122 12.51 2.39 -12.40
N ASP A 123 13.53 1.95 -13.16
CA ASP A 123 13.84 2.47 -14.49
C ASP A 123 12.64 2.32 -15.44
N CYS A 124 11.88 1.23 -15.27
CA CYS A 124 10.67 0.94 -16.05
C CYS A 124 9.45 1.76 -15.62
N ALA A 125 9.53 2.60 -14.58
CA ALA A 125 8.38 3.34 -14.08
C ALA A 125 8.11 4.61 -14.90
N THR A 126 8.05 4.55 -16.24
CA THR A 126 7.74 5.70 -17.13
C THR A 126 6.30 5.67 -17.65
N TRP A 127 5.79 6.82 -18.13
CA TRP A 127 4.47 6.88 -18.78
C TRP A 127 4.41 5.99 -20.02
N GLU A 128 5.46 6.04 -20.84
CA GLU A 128 5.58 5.19 -22.03
C GLU A 128 5.54 3.68 -21.68
N SER A 129 6.19 3.26 -20.60
CA SER A 129 6.12 1.88 -20.12
C SER A 129 4.70 1.50 -19.69
N ALA A 130 4.02 2.39 -18.96
CA ALA A 130 2.63 2.19 -18.53
C ALA A 130 1.69 2.03 -19.74
N LYS A 131 1.86 2.88 -20.77
CA LYS A 131 1.11 2.83 -22.02
C LYS A 131 1.28 1.51 -22.75
N LYS A 132 2.54 1.09 -23.00
CA LYS A 132 2.84 -0.20 -23.63
C LYS A 132 2.22 -1.38 -22.87
N ILE A 133 2.29 -1.38 -21.54
CA ILE A 133 1.69 -2.42 -20.70
C ILE A 133 0.16 -2.44 -20.88
N VAL A 134 -0.51 -1.30 -20.79
CA VAL A 134 -1.97 -1.23 -20.90
C VAL A 134 -2.45 -1.76 -22.27
N HIS A 135 -1.74 -1.45 -23.35
CA HIS A 135 -2.08 -1.97 -24.68
C HIS A 135 -1.99 -3.49 -24.76
N ASN A 136 -0.96 -4.09 -24.15
CA ASN A 136 -0.72 -5.54 -24.17
C ASN A 136 -1.61 -6.35 -23.23
N ILE A 137 -2.42 -5.73 -22.36
CA ILE A 137 -3.39 -6.49 -21.55
C ILE A 137 -4.61 -6.88 -22.40
N ALA A 138 -4.76 -8.14 -22.80
CA ALA A 138 -5.88 -8.56 -23.65
C ALA A 138 -7.26 -8.56 -22.93
N ASP A 139 -7.32 -9.07 -21.69
CA ASP A 139 -8.57 -9.20 -20.92
C ASP A 139 -9.21 -7.82 -20.66
N PRO A 140 -10.43 -7.52 -21.16
CA PRO A 140 -11.04 -6.19 -21.03
C PRO A 140 -11.20 -5.73 -19.60
N ARG A 141 -11.46 -6.66 -18.67
CA ARG A 141 -11.53 -6.37 -17.24
C ARG A 141 -10.18 -5.92 -16.69
N ASN A 142 -9.12 -6.71 -16.90
CA ASN A 142 -7.78 -6.36 -16.45
C ASN A 142 -7.26 -5.09 -17.14
N LYS A 143 -7.60 -4.85 -18.42
CA LYS A 143 -7.28 -3.62 -19.14
C LYS A 143 -7.94 -2.42 -18.46
N ALA A 144 -9.25 -2.47 -18.20
CA ALA A 144 -9.96 -1.40 -17.51
C ALA A 144 -9.38 -1.11 -16.11
N ILE A 145 -9.02 -2.15 -15.35
CA ILE A 145 -8.35 -1.99 -14.05
C ILE A 145 -6.99 -1.29 -14.23
N ALA A 146 -6.17 -1.70 -15.20
CA ALA A 146 -4.87 -1.09 -15.45
C ALA A 146 -4.99 0.37 -15.91
N VAL A 147 -5.97 0.70 -16.73
CA VAL A 147 -6.29 2.07 -17.14
C VAL A 147 -6.62 2.93 -15.92
N ILE A 148 -7.53 2.47 -15.05
CA ILE A 148 -7.85 3.19 -13.80
C ILE A 148 -6.60 3.40 -12.95
N LEU A 149 -5.75 2.37 -12.78
CA LEU A 149 -4.53 2.49 -11.99
C LEU A 149 -3.54 3.51 -12.58
N ALA A 150 -3.33 3.47 -13.90
CA ALA A 150 -2.43 4.38 -14.60
C ALA A 150 -2.94 5.83 -14.56
N LYS A 151 -4.25 6.02 -14.71
CA LYS A 151 -4.89 7.32 -14.84
C LYS A 151 -5.28 7.98 -13.54
N THR A 152 -5.51 7.23 -12.46
CA THR A 152 -5.91 7.82 -11.16
C THR A 152 -4.82 7.70 -10.09
N GLY A 153 -3.82 6.84 -10.32
CA GLY A 153 -2.81 6.50 -9.33
C GLY A 153 -3.37 5.86 -8.06
N CYS A 154 -4.63 5.40 -8.04
CA CYS A 154 -5.22 4.75 -6.88
C CYS A 154 -4.51 3.43 -6.53
N ARG A 155 -4.73 2.93 -5.32
CA ARG A 155 -4.18 1.63 -4.90
C ARG A 155 -4.99 0.52 -5.56
N ILE A 156 -4.34 -0.61 -5.87
CA ILE A 156 -5.02 -1.77 -6.46
C ILE A 156 -6.23 -2.25 -5.65
N ARG A 157 -6.21 -2.17 -4.32
CA ARG A 157 -7.39 -2.55 -3.53
C ARG A 157 -8.56 -1.59 -3.74
N GLU A 158 -8.27 -0.30 -3.69
CA GLU A 158 -9.26 0.75 -3.97
C GLU A 158 -9.89 0.54 -5.35
N ALA A 159 -9.09 0.26 -6.39
CA ALA A 159 -9.61 -0.03 -7.74
C ALA A 159 -10.51 -1.28 -7.81
N LEU A 160 -10.20 -2.31 -7.03
CA LEU A 160 -10.97 -3.56 -7.01
C LEU A 160 -12.21 -3.49 -6.10
N GLU A 161 -12.29 -2.47 -5.25
CA GLU A 161 -13.41 -2.19 -4.35
C GLU A 161 -14.42 -1.21 -4.95
N ILE A 162 -14.18 -0.68 -6.16
CA ILE A 162 -15.14 0.15 -6.89
C ILE A 162 -16.43 -0.64 -7.13
N GLU A 163 -17.56 -0.09 -6.72
CA GLU A 163 -18.90 -0.58 -7.01
C GLU A 163 -19.49 0.11 -8.24
N GLN A 164 -20.58 -0.44 -8.81
CA GLN A 164 -21.29 0.20 -9.93
C GLN A 164 -21.79 1.60 -9.56
N ASP A 165 -22.27 1.78 -8.33
CA ASP A 165 -22.81 3.06 -7.84
C ASP A 165 -21.73 4.10 -7.50
N ASP A 166 -20.44 3.73 -7.57
CA ASP A 166 -19.32 4.65 -7.43
C ASP A 166 -19.02 5.41 -8.73
N LEU A 167 -19.63 5.00 -9.83
CA LEU A 167 -19.37 5.52 -11.17
C LEU A 167 -20.19 6.78 -11.44
N MET A 168 -19.63 7.92 -11.06
CA MET A 168 -20.16 9.26 -11.39
C MET A 168 -19.59 9.73 -12.75
N LEU A 169 -19.71 8.91 -13.79
CA LEU A 169 -18.99 9.10 -15.06
C LEU A 169 -19.46 10.34 -15.84
N ASP A 170 -20.73 10.72 -15.71
CA ASP A 170 -21.26 11.93 -16.33
C ASP A 170 -20.60 13.18 -15.71
N ASP A 171 -20.40 13.17 -14.39
CA ASP A 171 -19.65 14.21 -13.68
C ASP A 171 -18.12 14.07 -13.86
N GLY A 172 -17.63 12.97 -14.45
CA GLY A 172 -16.21 12.69 -14.64
C GLY A 172 -15.47 12.32 -13.35
N PHE A 173 -16.12 11.57 -12.45
CA PHE A 173 -15.51 11.08 -11.22
C PHE A 173 -15.76 9.59 -10.98
N ILE A 174 -14.89 8.99 -10.16
CA ILE A 174 -15.11 7.70 -9.49
C ILE A 174 -14.97 7.90 -7.98
N ARG A 175 -15.92 7.37 -7.21
CA ARG A 175 -15.83 7.35 -5.75
C ARG A 175 -14.95 6.19 -5.28
N LEU A 176 -14.07 6.46 -4.33
CA LEU A 176 -13.26 5.45 -3.64
C LEU A 176 -13.65 5.43 -2.16
N ARG A 177 -14.34 4.35 -1.74
CA ARG A 177 -14.98 4.22 -0.41
C ARG A 177 -14.04 3.82 0.71
N GLU A 178 -13.06 2.97 0.43
CA GLU A 178 -12.20 2.37 1.46
C GLU A 178 -10.74 2.81 1.29
N ARG A 179 -10.42 4.05 1.67
CA ARG A 179 -9.03 4.49 1.73
C ARG A 179 -8.38 4.11 3.05
N LYS A 180 -7.05 4.00 3.03
CA LYS A 180 -6.24 3.80 4.23
C LYS A 180 -6.59 4.87 5.28
N GLY A 181 -7.08 4.44 6.44
CA GLY A 181 -7.50 5.33 7.53
C GLY A 181 -9.00 5.61 7.59
N GLY A 182 -9.81 4.95 6.74
CA GLY A 182 -11.27 5.07 6.77
C GLY A 182 -11.83 6.30 6.07
N SER A 183 -11.02 7.00 5.26
CA SER A 183 -11.48 8.14 4.48
C SER A 183 -12.09 7.71 3.15
N GLN A 184 -13.00 8.54 2.63
CA GLN A 184 -13.59 8.41 1.30
C GLN A 184 -13.16 9.59 0.44
N THR A 185 -13.13 9.43 -0.88
CA THR A 185 -13.00 10.58 -1.80
C THR A 185 -13.66 10.29 -3.14
N VAL A 186 -13.76 11.33 -3.97
CA VAL A 186 -13.96 11.17 -5.43
C VAL A 186 -12.69 11.56 -6.18
N VAL A 187 -12.27 10.74 -7.14
CA VAL A 187 -11.12 11.01 -8.01
C VAL A 187 -11.59 11.35 -9.42
N PRO A 188 -11.00 12.37 -10.07
CA PRO A 188 -11.36 12.72 -11.43
C PRO A 188 -10.94 11.63 -12.42
N VAL A 189 -11.68 11.49 -13.50
CA VAL A 189 -11.40 10.56 -14.60
C VAL A 189 -11.63 11.23 -15.94
N ASP A 190 -10.88 10.80 -16.95
CA ASP A 190 -10.95 11.28 -18.33
C ASP A 190 -11.77 10.32 -19.23
N GLU A 191 -11.88 10.67 -20.51
CA GLU A 191 -12.64 9.87 -21.47
C GLU A 191 -12.04 8.47 -21.70
N GLU A 192 -10.73 8.30 -21.58
CA GLU A 192 -10.08 6.99 -21.73
C GLU A 192 -10.47 6.02 -20.61
N VAL A 193 -10.54 6.51 -19.36
CA VAL A 193 -11.06 5.71 -18.24
C VAL A 193 -12.53 5.36 -18.46
N LYS A 194 -13.37 6.34 -18.85
CA LYS A 194 -14.79 6.10 -19.12
C LYS A 194 -14.99 5.06 -20.22
N HIS A 195 -14.22 5.15 -21.30
CA HIS A 195 -14.26 4.22 -22.42
C HIS A 195 -13.83 2.81 -22.02
N ALA A 196 -12.75 2.68 -21.25
CA ALA A 196 -12.30 1.38 -20.76
C ALA A 196 -13.36 0.71 -19.85
N ILE A 197 -14.01 1.49 -18.98
CA ILE A 197 -15.12 1.00 -18.14
C ILE A 197 -16.31 0.58 -19.00
N LYS A 198 -16.72 1.40 -19.97
CA LYS A 198 -17.83 1.08 -20.89
C LYS A 198 -17.56 -0.21 -21.67
N ARG A 199 -16.36 -0.35 -22.24
CA ARG A 199 -15.94 -1.57 -22.96
C ARG A 199 -16.01 -2.81 -22.06
N TYR A 200 -15.54 -2.71 -20.82
CA TYR A 200 -15.66 -3.83 -19.89
C TYR A 200 -17.11 -4.14 -19.53
N ARG A 201 -17.97 -3.13 -19.30
CA ARG A 201 -19.40 -3.34 -18.99
C ARG A 201 -20.14 -4.12 -20.07
N LEU A 202 -19.76 -3.98 -21.35
CA LEU A 202 -20.36 -4.76 -22.44
C LEU A 202 -20.10 -6.27 -22.35
N VAL A 203 -19.01 -6.67 -21.69
CA VAL A 203 -18.61 -8.08 -21.53
C VAL A 203 -18.63 -8.52 -20.07
N ARG A 204 -19.11 -7.65 -19.16
CA ARG A 204 -19.24 -7.96 -17.74
C ARG A 204 -20.36 -9.00 -17.60
N PRO A 205 -20.12 -10.14 -16.95
CA PRO A 205 -21.17 -11.12 -16.69
C PRO A 205 -22.33 -10.51 -15.89
N ASP A 206 -23.54 -10.93 -16.19
CA ASP A 206 -24.71 -10.64 -15.36
C ASP A 206 -24.50 -11.26 -13.97
N SER A 207 -24.70 -10.44 -12.94
CA SER A 207 -24.43 -10.81 -11.55
C SER A 207 -25.08 -9.81 -10.61
N ASP A 208 -25.60 -10.32 -9.48
CA ASP A 208 -26.09 -9.51 -8.36
C ASP A 208 -24.98 -8.81 -7.57
N SER A 209 -23.71 -8.99 -7.95
CA SER A 209 -22.60 -8.34 -7.27
C SER A 209 -22.55 -6.84 -7.59
N GLU A 210 -22.46 -6.03 -6.54
CA GLU A 210 -22.32 -4.57 -6.60
C GLU A 210 -20.95 -4.13 -7.17
N TYR A 211 -19.91 -4.97 -7.04
CA TYR A 211 -18.57 -4.65 -7.51
C TYR A 211 -18.55 -4.44 -9.02
N LEU A 212 -17.83 -3.41 -9.47
CA LEU A 212 -17.59 -3.17 -10.88
C LEU A 212 -16.87 -4.39 -11.49
N PHE A 213 -15.72 -4.76 -10.92
CA PHE A 213 -14.85 -5.81 -11.46
C PHE A 213 -15.11 -7.17 -10.82
N LEU A 214 -15.55 -8.11 -11.65
CA LEU A 214 -15.87 -9.48 -11.24
C LEU A 214 -14.78 -10.48 -11.64
N SER A 215 -14.49 -11.40 -10.73
CA SER A 215 -13.81 -12.65 -11.04
C SER A 215 -14.71 -13.56 -11.87
N ILE A 216 -14.13 -14.60 -12.46
CA ILE A 216 -14.88 -15.63 -13.21
C ILE A 216 -15.97 -16.29 -12.33
N ARG A 217 -15.82 -16.26 -11.00
CA ARG A 217 -16.78 -16.82 -10.03
C ARG A 217 -17.80 -15.79 -9.53
N GLY A 218 -17.96 -14.64 -10.20
CA GLY A 218 -18.92 -13.59 -9.82
C GLY A 218 -18.58 -12.80 -8.54
N ASN A 219 -17.48 -13.14 -7.87
CA ASN A 219 -16.99 -12.41 -6.69
C ASN A 219 -15.96 -11.35 -7.08
N ARG A 220 -15.61 -10.44 -6.16
CA ARG A 220 -14.54 -9.44 -6.37
C ARG A 220 -13.24 -10.08 -6.89
N VAL A 221 -12.61 -9.42 -7.87
CA VAL A 221 -11.32 -9.86 -8.43
C VAL A 221 -10.23 -9.92 -7.35
N ASN A 222 -9.37 -10.93 -7.44
CA ASN A 222 -8.21 -11.05 -6.58
C ASN A 222 -7.05 -10.17 -7.10
N THR A 223 -6.42 -9.40 -6.21
CA THR A 223 -5.21 -8.63 -6.48
C THR A 223 -4.13 -9.42 -7.22
N THR A 224 -3.91 -10.69 -6.86
CA THR A 224 -2.89 -11.54 -7.50
C THR A 224 -3.15 -11.77 -8.99
N GLN A 225 -4.41 -11.83 -9.41
CA GLN A 225 -4.77 -12.01 -10.82
C GLN A 225 -4.36 -10.79 -11.65
N VAL A 226 -4.65 -9.59 -11.15
CA VAL A 226 -4.27 -8.34 -11.82
C VAL A 226 -2.76 -8.13 -11.79
N GLN A 227 -2.09 -8.46 -10.68
CA GLN A 227 -0.63 -8.43 -10.60
C GLN A 227 0.02 -9.32 -11.66
N ARG A 228 -0.53 -10.52 -11.87
CA ARG A 228 -0.09 -11.43 -12.92
C ARG A 228 -0.32 -10.83 -14.30
N ALA A 229 -1.53 -10.33 -14.59
CA ALA A 229 -1.84 -9.73 -15.88
C ALA A 229 -0.93 -8.54 -16.23
N VAL A 230 -0.66 -7.65 -15.27
CA VAL A 230 0.25 -6.51 -15.45
C VAL A 230 1.69 -6.98 -15.70
N ARG A 231 2.14 -8.01 -14.97
CA ARG A 231 3.49 -8.55 -15.13
C ARG A 231 3.65 -9.22 -16.49
N ASP A 232 2.70 -10.08 -16.86
CA ASP A 232 2.74 -10.83 -18.11
C ASP A 232 2.71 -9.85 -19.31
N ALA A 233 1.87 -8.81 -19.26
CA ALA A 233 1.86 -7.74 -20.26
C ALA A 233 3.13 -6.86 -20.26
N ALA A 234 3.80 -6.68 -19.12
CA ALA A 234 5.08 -5.96 -19.06
C ALA A 234 6.23 -6.73 -19.72
N VAL A 235 6.20 -8.06 -19.63
CA VAL A 235 7.16 -8.93 -20.33
C VAL A 235 6.89 -8.88 -21.83
N GLU A 236 5.64 -9.08 -22.25
CA GLU A 236 5.24 -9.04 -23.66
C GLU A 236 5.54 -7.68 -24.32
N ALA A 237 5.35 -6.59 -23.58
CA ALA A 237 5.65 -5.23 -24.03
C ALA A 237 7.15 -4.89 -24.10
N GLY A 238 8.05 -5.79 -23.68
CA GLY A 238 9.49 -5.54 -23.60
C GLY A 238 9.87 -4.49 -22.54
N VAL A 239 9.00 -4.25 -21.54
CA VAL A 239 9.24 -3.30 -20.44
C VAL A 239 10.02 -3.96 -19.29
N MET A 240 9.93 -5.28 -19.16
CA MET A 240 10.54 -6.05 -18.07
C MET A 240 10.97 -7.43 -18.59
N ASP A 241 12.13 -7.92 -18.15
CA ASP A 241 12.56 -9.28 -18.46
C ASP A 241 11.66 -10.34 -17.78
N GLU A 242 11.52 -11.50 -18.40
CA GLU A 242 10.83 -12.63 -17.78
C GLU A 242 11.53 -13.05 -16.48
N GLY A 243 10.75 -13.29 -15.42
CA GLY A 243 11.30 -13.67 -14.11
C GLY A 243 12.00 -12.54 -13.34
N GLU A 244 11.96 -11.29 -13.82
CA GLU A 244 12.55 -10.16 -13.11
C GLU A 244 11.90 -9.95 -11.73
N THR A 245 12.73 -9.89 -10.70
CA THR A 245 12.31 -9.71 -9.29
C THR A 245 12.93 -8.48 -8.64
N ARG A 246 13.98 -7.90 -9.25
CA ARG A 246 14.68 -6.72 -8.77
C ARG A 246 13.74 -5.53 -8.77
N PHE A 247 13.68 -4.85 -7.63
CA PHE A 247 12.72 -3.77 -7.41
C PHE A 247 12.83 -2.63 -8.43
N HIS A 248 14.05 -2.30 -8.87
CA HIS A 248 14.30 -1.20 -9.79
C HIS A 248 14.00 -1.53 -11.27
N ARG A 249 13.72 -2.80 -11.60
CA ARG A 249 13.38 -3.23 -12.97
C ARG A 249 11.99 -3.80 -13.12
N LYS A 250 11.27 -4.00 -12.00
CA LYS A 250 9.94 -4.61 -12.04
C LYS A 250 8.81 -3.59 -12.19
N PHE A 251 7.88 -3.89 -13.08
CA PHE A 251 6.61 -3.17 -13.18
C PHE A 251 5.50 -3.94 -12.46
N THR A 252 4.79 -3.28 -11.55
CA THR A 252 3.69 -3.86 -10.76
C THR A 252 2.52 -2.89 -10.72
N PRO A 253 1.32 -3.29 -10.25
CA PRO A 253 0.22 -2.35 -10.05
C PRO A 253 0.57 -1.11 -9.21
N HIS A 254 1.52 -1.23 -8.26
CA HIS A 254 1.98 -0.07 -7.50
C HIS A 254 2.88 0.87 -8.32
N THR A 255 3.57 0.35 -9.34
CA THR A 255 4.40 1.13 -10.25
C THR A 255 3.56 2.12 -11.05
N PHE A 256 2.32 1.79 -11.42
CA PHE A 256 1.38 2.75 -12.04
C PHE A 256 1.16 3.99 -11.19
N ARG A 257 1.02 3.84 -9.87
CA ARG A 257 0.90 5.00 -8.97
C ARG A 257 2.17 5.87 -8.98
N THR A 258 3.35 5.25 -9.04
CA THR A 258 4.61 6.00 -9.16
C THR A 258 4.66 6.75 -10.48
N VAL A 259 4.35 6.07 -11.60
CA VAL A 259 4.26 6.67 -12.94
C VAL A 259 3.32 7.88 -12.93
N PHE A 260 2.09 7.70 -12.44
CA PHE A 260 1.09 8.74 -12.31
C PHE A 260 1.60 9.94 -11.49
N THR A 261 2.18 9.67 -10.32
CA THR A 261 2.66 10.73 -9.42
C THR A 261 3.76 11.56 -10.08
N THR A 262 4.69 10.91 -10.79
CA THR A 262 5.75 11.64 -11.48
C THR A 262 5.24 12.36 -12.71
N LEU A 263 4.35 11.76 -13.50
CA LEU A 263 3.70 12.43 -14.64
C LEU A 263 3.05 13.73 -14.19
N MET A 264 2.18 13.65 -13.17
CA MET A 264 1.46 14.83 -12.67
C MET A 264 2.38 15.93 -12.17
N ARG A 265 3.47 15.58 -11.48
CA ARG A 265 4.46 16.56 -11.02
C ARG A 265 5.27 17.18 -12.15
N ASN A 266 5.64 16.37 -13.15
CA ASN A 266 6.37 16.85 -14.31
C ASN A 266 5.51 17.80 -15.15
N ASN A 267 4.20 17.57 -15.16
CA ASN A 267 3.21 18.43 -15.80
C ASN A 267 2.68 19.52 -14.84
N GLU A 268 3.44 19.85 -13.80
CA GLU A 268 3.24 20.99 -12.90
C GLU A 268 1.91 21.00 -12.11
N MET A 269 1.29 19.84 -11.88
CA MET A 269 0.11 19.74 -11.01
C MET A 269 0.44 20.25 -9.60
N PRO A 270 -0.32 21.19 -9.03
CA PRO A 270 -0.16 21.62 -7.65
C PRO A 270 -0.22 20.44 -6.66
N ASP A 271 0.78 20.35 -5.77
CA ASP A 271 0.96 19.20 -4.87
C ASP A 271 -0.28 18.91 -4.00
N HIS A 272 -1.05 19.92 -3.63
CA HIS A 272 -2.27 19.74 -2.82
C HIS A 272 -3.39 19.03 -3.59
N TYR A 273 -3.56 19.28 -4.89
CA TYR A 273 -4.47 18.50 -5.75
C TYR A 273 -3.98 17.08 -5.93
N LEU A 274 -2.67 16.90 -6.18
CA LEU A 274 -2.09 15.56 -6.33
C LEU A 274 -2.26 14.72 -5.05
N GLN A 275 -2.07 15.32 -3.87
CA GLN A 275 -2.27 14.65 -2.59
C GLN A 275 -3.72 14.29 -2.32
N TYR A 276 -4.67 15.17 -2.68
CA TYR A 276 -6.11 14.89 -2.63
C TYR A 276 -6.46 13.67 -3.50
N ILE A 277 -6.03 13.67 -4.77
CA ILE A 277 -6.27 12.57 -5.72
C ILE A 277 -5.63 11.28 -5.20
N ARG A 278 -4.41 11.34 -4.68
CA ARG A 278 -3.67 10.16 -4.20
C ARG A 278 -4.17 9.61 -2.86
N GLY A 279 -4.73 10.43 -1.98
CA GLY A 279 -5.14 10.01 -0.64
C GLY A 279 -3.96 9.65 0.25
N ASP A 280 -2.98 10.54 0.34
CA ASP A 280 -1.80 10.37 1.19
C ASP A 280 -2.14 10.78 2.64
N SER A 281 -2.33 9.80 3.52
CA SER A 281 -2.86 9.95 4.88
C SER A 281 -1.88 10.44 5.95
N ASN A 282 -0.71 11.00 5.58
CA ASN A 282 0.41 11.18 6.52
C ASN A 282 0.94 12.60 6.65
N SER A 283 0.19 13.60 6.20
CA SER A 283 0.51 14.99 6.48
C SER A 283 -0.16 15.45 7.77
N ARG A 284 0.52 15.27 8.91
CA ARG A 284 0.14 15.88 10.20
C ARG A 284 0.41 17.40 10.24
N THR A 285 0.46 18.07 9.09
CA THR A 285 0.64 19.53 8.99
C THR A 285 -0.12 20.15 7.80
N MET A 286 -1.22 19.54 7.34
CA MET A 286 -2.08 20.11 6.29
C MET A 286 -3.53 20.34 6.72
N ASP A 287 -3.79 20.37 8.02
CA ASP A 287 -5.16 20.43 8.57
C ASP A 287 -5.78 21.84 8.58
N ILE A 288 -5.26 22.82 7.84
CA ILE A 288 -5.88 24.17 7.78
C ILE A 288 -6.15 24.68 6.34
N TYR A 289 -5.52 24.12 5.29
CA TYR A 289 -5.59 24.70 3.93
C TYR A 289 -6.34 23.91 2.86
N THR A 290 -6.76 22.66 3.09
CA THR A 290 -7.28 21.79 2.01
C THR A 290 -8.75 21.39 2.18
N ARG A 291 -9.66 22.37 2.13
CA ARG A 291 -10.96 22.14 1.48
C ARG A 291 -10.71 22.18 -0.03
N VAL A 292 -10.03 21.16 -0.56
CA VAL A 292 -9.79 21.03 -2.00
C VAL A 292 -11.14 20.91 -2.70
N ASP A 293 -11.46 21.86 -3.57
CA ASP A 293 -12.62 21.72 -4.44
C ASP A 293 -12.35 20.61 -5.46
N ARG A 294 -13.28 19.65 -5.54
CA ARG A 294 -13.11 18.47 -6.42
C ARG A 294 -13.12 18.84 -7.90
N TYR A 295 -13.77 19.94 -8.29
CA TYR A 295 -13.83 20.41 -9.66
C TYR A 295 -12.53 21.13 -10.03
N ASP A 296 -11.94 21.91 -9.13
CA ASP A 296 -10.61 22.49 -9.36
C ASP A 296 -9.55 21.39 -9.49
N ALA A 297 -9.60 20.38 -8.62
CA ALA A 297 -8.73 19.20 -8.73
C ALA A 297 -8.96 18.41 -10.04
N LYS A 298 -10.20 18.39 -10.55
CA LYS A 298 -10.53 17.79 -11.85
C LYS A 298 -9.95 18.59 -13.01
N GLN A 299 -10.05 19.92 -12.99
CA GLN A 299 -9.47 20.76 -14.05
C GLN A 299 -7.96 20.58 -14.13
N SER A 300 -7.27 20.70 -12.98
CA SER A 300 -5.83 20.46 -12.92
C SER A 300 -5.47 19.02 -13.34
N TYR A 301 -6.29 18.03 -13.00
CA TYR A 301 -6.11 16.67 -13.51
C TYR A 301 -6.19 16.57 -15.04
N LEU A 302 -7.18 17.20 -15.67
CA LEU A 302 -7.38 17.15 -17.11
C LEU A 302 -6.29 17.91 -17.88
N GLU A 303 -5.76 18.98 -17.31
CA GLU A 303 -4.64 19.73 -17.87
C GLU A 303 -3.31 18.93 -17.82
N CYS A 304 -3.11 18.15 -16.76
CA CYS A 304 -1.85 17.44 -16.54
C CYS A 304 -1.83 15.98 -17.06
N ILE A 305 -2.98 15.32 -17.21
CA ILE A 305 -3.01 13.90 -17.61
C ILE A 305 -2.68 13.74 -19.11
N GLU A 306 -1.79 12.81 -19.43
CA GLU A 306 -1.47 12.42 -20.81
C GLU A 306 -2.36 11.28 -21.29
N LEU A 307 -2.51 11.11 -22.61
CA LEU A 307 -3.28 10.03 -23.24
C LEU A 307 -2.52 8.68 -23.21
N LEU A 308 -3.28 7.60 -23.10
CA LEU A 308 -2.83 6.22 -23.30
C LEU A 308 -3.04 5.74 -24.74
N ASP A 309 -3.80 6.47 -25.56
CA ASP A 309 -4.16 6.18 -26.96
C ASP A 309 -5.00 4.89 -27.16
N LEU A 310 -6.07 4.73 -26.36
CA LEU A 310 -6.93 3.52 -26.29
C LEU A 310 -8.09 3.40 -27.29
#